data_AF-A0A182Y9C3-F1
#
_entry.id   AF-A0A182Y9C3-F1
#
_cell.length_a   1.000
_cell.length_b   1.000
_cell.length_c   1.000
_cell.angle_alpha   90.00
_cell.angle_beta   90.00
_cell.angle_gamma   90.00
#
_symmetry.space_group_name_H-M   'P 1'
#
loop_
_entity.id
_entity.type
_entity.pdbx_description
1 polymer ?
#
loop_
_entity_poly.entity_id
_entity_poly.type
_entity_poly.pdbx_seq_one_letter_code
_entity_poly.pdbx_strand_id
1 'polypeptide(L)'
;MLRPEVIEKLDCPSVGLATSWTISRRNLAFDNLEAARTLFERKYWPFPKGKIAKSNSKAAGLREQGNAAYKKDPNDPGKALQLYNQSICMAPDGSKDLGLGYANRSAVYFNSKQYRECLQNIALARRHNYPADMMPKLLQREERCKQLMMEADGGESATVDQSTTRHCAIKSCLELCKDGKGICTNRGLDVGEKVLVEKPYVLVLESEFAYERCDYCGESNAHNLLPCRDCTAVMYCSEECREQSLQRYHQFECEIVDDLQLLFRGPKVTRMFHVILRLFWHAVLLFLEDTDGFLKRIETPSELEKYRDPFTLEPSDYVLHLNATCVETWKPNEEQAQTGKCVAQVMAVLMYVLAVEENTSLSSRLEGKAGKKKLLDLLYRLIQNMGSLANEDVKYATCFFPFASLLQSSDSPNAEQLLQNLQSVVVLKCPVAEGQQITVAKK
;
A
#
# COMPACT_ATOMS: atom_id res chain seq x y z
N MET A 1 -27.45 -14.28 -10.61
CA MET A 1 -26.01 -14.08 -10.31
C MET A 1 -25.21 -14.55 -11.51
N LEU A 2 -24.11 -13.87 -11.86
CA LEU A 2 -23.23 -14.32 -12.94
C LEU A 2 -22.67 -15.71 -12.62
N ARG A 3 -22.48 -16.51 -13.66
CA ARG A 3 -21.84 -17.82 -13.50
C ARG A 3 -20.34 -17.63 -13.20
N PRO A 4 -19.72 -18.52 -12.41
CA PRO A 4 -18.29 -18.48 -12.08
C PRO A 4 -17.38 -18.23 -13.30
N GLU A 5 -17.64 -18.92 -14.41
CA GLU A 5 -16.82 -18.86 -15.63
C GLU A 5 -16.92 -17.50 -16.36
N VAL A 6 -17.97 -16.73 -16.08
CA VAL A 6 -18.11 -15.36 -16.59
C VAL A 6 -17.29 -14.41 -15.73
N ILE A 7 -17.31 -14.57 -14.40
CA ILE A 7 -16.59 -13.72 -13.45
C ILE A 7 -15.07 -13.79 -13.68
N GLU A 8 -14.52 -14.97 -13.99
CA GLU A 8 -13.09 -15.16 -14.29
C GLU A 8 -12.60 -14.29 -15.47
N LYS A 9 -13.49 -14.04 -16.43
CA LYS A 9 -13.19 -13.30 -17.66
C LYS A 9 -13.39 -11.80 -17.52
N LEU A 10 -13.94 -11.31 -16.41
CA LEU A 10 -14.16 -9.88 -16.20
C LEU A 10 -12.86 -9.16 -15.87
N ASP A 11 -12.66 -7.97 -16.41
CA ASP A 11 -11.52 -7.13 -16.06
C ASP A 11 -11.53 -6.75 -14.57
N CYS A 12 -12.73 -6.58 -13.99
CA CYS A 12 -12.97 -6.24 -12.58
C CYS A 12 -13.86 -7.30 -11.88
N PRO A 13 -13.33 -8.47 -11.50
CA PRO A 13 -14.16 -9.56 -10.99
C PRO A 13 -14.96 -9.22 -9.73
N SER A 14 -14.35 -8.50 -8.78
CA SER A 14 -15.01 -8.07 -7.54
C SER A 14 -16.20 -7.15 -7.78
N VAL A 15 -15.99 -6.09 -8.56
CA VAL A 15 -17.03 -5.11 -8.94
C VAL A 15 -18.12 -5.78 -9.78
N GLY A 16 -17.75 -6.67 -10.69
CA GLY A 16 -18.69 -7.43 -11.50
C GLY A 16 -19.56 -8.37 -10.66
N LEU A 17 -18.98 -9.06 -9.69
CA LEU A 17 -19.71 -9.87 -8.72
C LEU A 17 -20.67 -9.01 -7.89
N ALA A 18 -20.19 -7.89 -7.35
CA ALA A 18 -21.00 -6.97 -6.55
C ALA A 18 -22.19 -6.39 -7.33
N THR A 19 -21.95 -5.97 -8.57
CA THR A 19 -22.98 -5.47 -9.48
C THR A 19 -24.00 -6.56 -9.82
N SER A 20 -23.54 -7.77 -10.15
CA SER A 20 -24.43 -8.89 -10.46
C SER A 20 -25.34 -9.24 -9.28
N TRP A 21 -24.78 -9.21 -8.07
CA TRP A 21 -25.53 -9.51 -6.87
C TRP A 21 -26.56 -8.42 -6.57
N THR A 22 -26.16 -7.14 -6.72
CA THR A 22 -27.04 -5.97 -6.58
C THR A 22 -28.23 -6.05 -7.55
N ILE A 23 -27.99 -6.39 -8.82
CA ILE A 23 -29.05 -6.57 -9.82
C ILE A 23 -30.00 -7.70 -9.43
N SER A 24 -29.47 -8.84 -8.93
CA SER A 24 -30.32 -9.96 -8.51
C SER A 24 -31.23 -9.62 -7.33
N ARG A 25 -30.88 -8.58 -6.56
CA ARG A 25 -31.69 -8.01 -5.47
C ARG A 25 -32.54 -6.81 -5.91
N ARG A 26 -32.69 -6.56 -7.21
CA ARG A 26 -33.44 -5.42 -7.75
C ARG A 26 -32.96 -4.08 -7.18
N ASN A 27 -31.65 -3.94 -6.97
CA ASN A 27 -31.00 -2.75 -6.40
C ASN A 27 -31.41 -2.40 -4.96
N LEU A 28 -31.99 -3.35 -4.22
CA LEU A 28 -32.32 -3.16 -2.82
C LEU A 28 -31.17 -3.62 -1.92
N ALA A 29 -30.67 -2.68 -1.11
CA ALA A 29 -29.71 -2.95 -0.07
C ALA A 29 -30.24 -3.99 0.94
N PHE A 30 -29.31 -4.58 1.69
CA PHE A 30 -29.64 -5.43 2.83
C PHE A 30 -29.96 -4.55 4.04
N ASP A 31 -30.83 -5.05 4.92
CA ASP A 31 -31.18 -4.37 6.17
C ASP A 31 -29.96 -4.19 7.08
N ASN A 32 -29.03 -5.14 7.03
CA ASN A 32 -27.77 -5.13 7.76
C ASN A 32 -26.71 -6.03 7.09
N LEU A 33 -25.46 -5.93 7.55
CA LEU A 33 -24.34 -6.71 7.03
C LEU A 33 -24.46 -8.21 7.35
N GLU A 34 -25.12 -8.60 8.45
CA GLU A 34 -25.33 -10.00 8.81
C GLU A 34 -26.22 -10.72 7.78
N ALA A 35 -27.27 -10.05 7.31
CA ALA A 35 -28.13 -10.54 6.25
C ALA A 35 -27.37 -10.68 4.91
N ALA A 36 -26.47 -9.74 4.61
CA ALA A 36 -25.58 -9.82 3.45
C ALA A 36 -24.60 -11.00 3.58
N ARG A 37 -23.97 -11.16 4.74
CA ARG A 37 -23.02 -12.24 5.03
C ARG A 37 -23.67 -13.61 4.96
N THR A 38 -24.87 -13.78 5.51
CA THR A 38 -25.62 -15.06 5.51
C THR A 38 -25.94 -15.53 4.09
N LEU A 39 -26.19 -14.59 3.17
CA LEU A 39 -26.50 -14.90 1.77
C LEU A 39 -25.25 -15.04 0.89
N PHE A 40 -24.07 -14.63 1.36
CA PHE A 40 -22.82 -14.84 0.64
C PHE A 40 -22.38 -16.30 0.75
N GLU A 41 -22.22 -16.96 -0.39
CA GLU A 41 -21.60 -18.28 -0.47
C GLU A 41 -20.32 -18.24 -1.32
N ARG A 42 -19.29 -18.94 -0.86
CA ARG A 42 -17.98 -18.99 -1.53
C ARG A 42 -18.05 -19.53 -2.97
N LYS A 43 -19.06 -20.35 -3.30
CA LYS A 43 -19.28 -20.89 -4.65
C LYS A 43 -19.52 -19.82 -5.72
N TYR A 44 -19.89 -18.61 -5.33
CA TYR A 44 -20.07 -17.49 -6.25
C TYR A 44 -18.76 -16.78 -6.63
N TRP A 45 -17.65 -17.13 -5.96
CA TRP A 45 -16.31 -16.65 -6.27
C TRP A 45 -15.52 -17.77 -6.97
N PRO A 46 -15.21 -17.64 -8.27
CA PRO A 46 -14.64 -18.73 -9.07
C PRO A 46 -13.17 -19.02 -8.78
N PHE A 47 -12.46 -18.09 -8.15
CA PHE A 47 -11.02 -18.22 -7.99
C PHE A 47 -10.70 -19.19 -6.86
N PRO A 48 -9.93 -20.28 -7.14
CA PRO A 48 -9.53 -21.21 -6.11
C PRO A 48 -8.62 -20.51 -5.13
N LYS A 49 -8.82 -20.74 -3.84
CA LYS A 49 -7.87 -20.29 -2.83
C LYS A 49 -6.52 -20.96 -3.11
N GLY A 50 -5.47 -20.17 -3.24
CA GLY A 50 -4.15 -20.72 -3.52
C GLY A 50 -3.07 -19.66 -3.59
N LYS A 51 -1.91 -19.99 -3.01
CA LYS A 51 -0.71 -19.16 -3.06
C LYS A 51 0.23 -19.66 -4.15
N ILE A 52 0.65 -18.79 -5.06
CA ILE A 52 1.66 -19.09 -6.08
C ILE A 52 2.98 -19.32 -5.36
N ALA A 53 3.43 -20.58 -5.36
CA ALA A 53 4.70 -20.95 -4.79
C ALA A 53 5.87 -20.41 -5.62
N LYS A 54 6.90 -19.96 -4.91
CA LYS A 54 8.22 -19.67 -5.47
C LYS A 54 8.78 -20.89 -6.19
N SER A 55 9.48 -20.67 -7.29
CA SER A 55 9.98 -21.74 -8.16
C SER A 55 11.32 -21.38 -8.80
N ASN A 56 12.32 -22.23 -8.59
CA ASN A 56 13.64 -22.09 -9.21
C ASN A 56 13.56 -22.10 -10.75
N SER A 57 12.72 -22.97 -11.34
CA SER A 57 12.61 -23.04 -12.81
C SER A 57 11.97 -21.79 -13.40
N LYS A 58 10.92 -21.25 -12.77
CA LYS A 58 10.32 -19.98 -13.18
C LYS A 58 11.29 -18.82 -12.99
N ALA A 59 12.01 -18.78 -11.86
CA ALA A 59 13.03 -17.78 -11.59
C ALA A 59 14.15 -17.81 -12.64
N ALA A 60 14.63 -18.99 -13.02
CA ALA A 60 15.63 -19.16 -14.07
C ALA A 60 15.13 -18.62 -15.43
N GLY A 61 13.90 -18.96 -15.83
CA GLY A 61 13.30 -18.45 -17.07
C GLY A 61 13.17 -16.92 -17.10
N LEU A 62 12.81 -16.30 -15.98
CA LEU A 62 12.77 -14.83 -15.85
C LEU A 62 14.18 -14.22 -15.90
N ARG A 63 15.18 -14.87 -15.30
CA ARG A 63 16.59 -14.43 -15.37
C ARG A 63 17.13 -14.49 -16.79
N GLU A 64 16.79 -15.52 -17.54
CA GLU A 64 17.17 -15.66 -18.95
C GLU A 64 16.53 -14.57 -19.82
N GLN A 65 15.26 -14.25 -19.58
CA GLN A 65 14.61 -13.09 -20.20
C GLN A 65 15.33 -11.78 -19.85
N GLY A 66 15.72 -11.60 -18.58
CA GLY A 66 16.52 -10.45 -18.14
C GLY A 66 17.86 -10.34 -18.88
N ASN A 67 18.55 -11.48 -19.07
CA ASN A 67 19.80 -11.53 -19.85
C ASN A 67 19.57 -11.14 -21.31
N ALA A 68 18.50 -11.63 -21.93
CA ALA A 68 18.15 -11.28 -23.31
C ALA A 68 17.80 -9.80 -23.45
N ALA A 69 17.03 -9.24 -22.50
CA ALA A 69 16.70 -7.82 -22.46
C ALA A 69 17.95 -6.95 -22.32
N TYR A 70 18.86 -7.30 -21.40
CA TYR A 70 20.11 -6.56 -21.19
C TYR A 70 21.03 -6.63 -22.42
N LYS A 71 21.09 -7.78 -23.10
CA LYS A 71 21.86 -7.92 -24.34
C LYS A 71 21.30 -7.06 -25.47
N LYS A 72 19.97 -6.91 -25.53
CA LYS A 72 19.27 -6.12 -26.54
C LYS A 72 19.53 -4.63 -26.36
N ASP A 73 19.46 -4.13 -25.14
CA ASP A 73 19.71 -2.72 -24.82
C ASP A 73 20.51 -2.57 -23.52
N PRO A 74 21.85 -2.62 -23.60
CA PRO A 74 22.70 -2.47 -22.42
C PRO A 74 22.69 -1.05 -21.81
N ASN A 75 22.26 -0.04 -22.59
CA ASN A 75 22.30 1.37 -22.20
C ASN A 75 21.00 1.81 -21.51
N ASP A 76 19.88 1.12 -21.74
CA ASP A 76 18.64 1.25 -20.98
C ASP A 76 18.30 -0.07 -20.23
N PRO A 77 18.96 -0.32 -19.08
CA PRO A 77 18.82 -1.59 -18.38
C PRO A 77 17.51 -1.72 -17.59
N GLY A 78 16.59 -0.74 -17.64
CA GLY A 78 15.36 -0.74 -16.82
C GLY A 78 14.57 -2.04 -16.95
N LYS A 79 14.37 -2.50 -18.20
CA LYS A 79 13.64 -3.75 -18.45
C LYS A 79 14.37 -4.98 -17.91
N ALA A 80 15.70 -5.02 -18.03
CA ALA A 80 16.50 -6.12 -17.51
C ALA A 80 16.44 -6.17 -15.98
N LEU A 81 16.56 -5.02 -15.31
CA LEU A 81 16.44 -4.90 -13.85
C LEU A 81 15.06 -5.35 -13.36
N GLN A 82 13.98 -4.96 -14.04
CA GLN A 82 12.62 -5.42 -13.74
C GLN A 82 12.51 -6.96 -13.84
N LEU A 83 13.04 -7.56 -14.90
CA LEU A 83 13.03 -9.03 -15.09
C LEU A 83 13.90 -9.76 -14.07
N TYR A 84 15.04 -9.19 -13.68
CA TYR A 84 15.84 -9.72 -12.58
C TYR A 84 15.12 -9.62 -11.24
N ASN A 85 14.38 -8.55 -10.98
CA ASN A 85 13.54 -8.41 -9.78
C ASN A 85 12.42 -9.46 -9.75
N GLN A 86 11.75 -9.69 -10.87
CA GLN A 86 10.78 -10.79 -10.99
C GLN A 86 11.42 -12.15 -10.74
N SER A 87 12.62 -12.40 -11.29
CA SER A 87 13.38 -13.63 -11.04
C SER A 87 13.71 -13.82 -9.56
N ILE A 88 14.26 -12.79 -8.92
CA ILE A 88 14.61 -12.75 -7.49
C ILE A 88 13.35 -12.97 -6.62
N CYS A 89 12.23 -12.35 -6.98
CA CYS A 89 10.97 -12.50 -6.25
C CYS A 89 10.34 -13.89 -6.42
N MET A 90 10.54 -14.53 -7.57
CA MET A 90 10.08 -15.90 -7.85
C MET A 90 10.99 -16.98 -7.25
N ALA A 91 12.25 -16.66 -6.93
CA ALA A 91 13.18 -17.63 -6.38
C ALA A 91 12.85 -17.96 -4.90
N PRO A 92 12.86 -19.26 -4.51
CA PRO A 92 12.82 -19.68 -3.10
C PRO A 92 13.95 -19.05 -2.28
N ASP A 93 13.67 -18.72 -1.03
CA ASP A 93 14.68 -18.12 -0.15
C ASP A 93 15.88 -19.05 0.04
N GLY A 94 17.07 -18.46 0.05
CA GLY A 94 18.33 -19.22 0.12
C GLY A 94 18.63 -20.10 -1.11
N SER A 95 17.88 -20.05 -2.22
CA SER A 95 18.19 -20.90 -3.38
C SER A 95 19.39 -20.39 -4.19
N LYS A 96 20.03 -21.29 -4.96
CA LYS A 96 21.08 -20.91 -5.92
C LYS A 96 20.58 -19.91 -6.96
N ASP A 97 19.31 -20.02 -7.38
CA ASP A 97 18.72 -19.16 -8.40
C ASP A 97 18.48 -17.74 -7.87
N LEU A 98 18.22 -17.61 -6.56
CA LEU A 98 18.21 -16.32 -5.87
C LEU A 98 19.60 -15.66 -5.90
N GLY A 99 20.65 -16.42 -5.56
CA GLY A 99 22.04 -15.95 -5.65
C GLY A 99 22.46 -15.55 -7.07
N LEU A 100 22.08 -16.35 -8.08
CA LEU A 100 22.30 -16.03 -9.49
C LEU A 100 21.54 -14.77 -9.93
N GLY A 101 20.31 -14.56 -9.46
CA GLY A 101 19.54 -13.34 -9.71
C GLY A 101 20.28 -12.09 -9.24
N TYR A 102 20.73 -12.07 -7.98
CA TYR A 102 21.53 -10.96 -7.44
C TYR A 102 22.87 -10.78 -8.17
N ALA A 103 23.54 -11.87 -8.54
CA ALA A 103 24.79 -11.80 -9.29
C ALA A 103 24.61 -11.22 -10.70
N ASN A 104 23.50 -11.50 -11.38
CA ASN A 104 23.18 -10.90 -12.67
C ASN A 104 22.84 -9.41 -12.51
N ARG A 105 22.03 -9.05 -11.49
CA ARG A 105 21.69 -7.67 -11.18
C ARG A 105 22.92 -6.81 -10.83
N SER A 106 23.88 -7.35 -10.05
CA SER A 106 25.14 -6.65 -9.77
C SER A 106 25.98 -6.37 -11.02
N ALA A 107 25.88 -7.19 -12.09
CA ALA A 107 26.59 -6.94 -13.34
C ALA A 107 26.06 -5.68 -14.03
N VAL A 108 24.74 -5.50 -14.02
CA VAL A 108 24.07 -4.32 -14.56
C VAL A 108 24.50 -3.05 -13.81
N TYR A 109 24.49 -3.10 -12.47
CA TYR A 109 24.92 -1.96 -11.65
C TYR A 109 26.39 -1.60 -11.86
N PHE A 110 27.26 -2.61 -11.99
CA PHE A 110 28.67 -2.40 -12.31
C PHE A 110 28.85 -1.64 -13.63
N ASN A 111 28.19 -2.10 -14.69
CA ASN A 111 28.27 -1.48 -16.01
C ASN A 111 27.63 -0.08 -16.04
N SER A 112 26.66 0.17 -15.16
CA SER A 112 25.99 1.47 -14.98
C SER A 112 26.73 2.40 -14.01
N LYS A 113 27.95 2.05 -13.56
CA LYS A 113 28.75 2.79 -12.58
C LYS A 113 28.08 3.01 -11.21
N GLN A 114 27.05 2.22 -10.90
CA GLN A 114 26.37 2.20 -9.61
C GLN A 114 27.10 1.22 -8.67
N TYR A 115 28.30 1.60 -8.24
CA TYR A 115 29.20 0.69 -7.53
C TYR A 115 28.68 0.29 -6.14
N ARG A 116 27.96 1.18 -5.45
CA ARG A 116 27.34 0.89 -4.14
C ARG A 116 26.30 -0.24 -4.26
N GLU A 117 25.38 -0.11 -5.19
CA GLU A 117 24.32 -1.09 -5.47
C GLU A 117 24.92 -2.40 -5.98
N CYS A 118 25.98 -2.32 -6.79
CA CYS A 118 26.74 -3.50 -7.23
C CYS A 118 27.29 -4.29 -6.04
N LEU A 119 27.99 -3.63 -5.11
CA LEU A 119 28.59 -4.27 -3.92
C LEU A 119 27.52 -4.88 -3.01
N GLN A 120 26.40 -4.20 -2.81
CA GLN A 120 25.26 -4.74 -2.04
C GLN A 120 24.73 -6.03 -2.67
N ASN A 121 24.56 -6.06 -4.00
CA ASN A 121 24.08 -7.25 -4.71
C ASN A 121 25.10 -8.39 -4.72
N ILE A 122 26.40 -8.10 -4.75
CA ILE A 122 27.46 -9.11 -4.57
C ILE A 122 27.36 -9.76 -3.19
N ALA A 123 27.16 -8.96 -2.13
CA ALA A 123 26.98 -9.47 -0.78
C ALA A 123 25.72 -10.35 -0.66
N LEU A 124 24.61 -9.94 -1.28
CA LEU A 124 23.38 -10.74 -1.34
C LEU A 124 23.59 -12.05 -2.10
N ALA A 125 24.25 -12.02 -3.26
CA ALA A 125 24.55 -13.23 -4.03
C ALA A 125 25.32 -14.26 -3.18
N ARG A 126 26.35 -13.83 -2.44
CA ARG A 126 27.12 -14.71 -1.53
C ARG A 126 26.28 -15.32 -0.42
N ARG A 127 25.36 -14.54 0.16
CA ARG A 127 24.46 -15.02 1.22
C ARG A 127 23.44 -16.05 0.73
N HIS A 128 23.15 -16.07 -0.58
CA HIS A 128 22.12 -16.93 -1.18
C HIS A 128 22.71 -17.97 -2.14
N ASN A 129 23.63 -18.81 -1.64
CA ASN A 129 24.10 -20.03 -2.32
C ASN A 129 24.57 -19.80 -3.78
N TYR A 130 25.23 -18.67 -4.05
CA TYR A 130 25.86 -18.44 -5.35
C TYR A 130 26.92 -19.53 -5.64
N PRO A 131 26.95 -20.12 -6.86
CA PRO A 131 27.82 -21.26 -7.16
C PRO A 131 29.32 -20.96 -6.97
N ALA A 132 30.01 -21.88 -6.30
CA ALA A 132 31.43 -21.73 -5.95
C ALA A 132 32.35 -21.63 -7.18
N ASP A 133 32.03 -22.37 -8.25
CA ASP A 133 32.72 -22.35 -9.54
C ASP A 133 32.62 -21.00 -10.25
N MET A 134 31.55 -20.23 -9.98
CA MET A 134 31.35 -18.89 -10.54
C MET A 134 31.88 -17.77 -9.64
N MET A 135 32.25 -18.07 -8.39
CA MET A 135 32.71 -17.08 -7.40
C MET A 135 33.89 -16.20 -7.86
N PRO A 136 34.88 -16.70 -8.61
CA PRO A 136 35.99 -15.85 -9.10
C PRO A 136 35.50 -14.64 -9.91
N LYS A 137 34.46 -14.80 -10.74
CA LYS A 137 33.88 -13.69 -11.52
C LYS A 137 33.23 -12.63 -10.63
N LEU A 138 32.60 -13.07 -9.54
CA LEU A 138 31.94 -12.19 -8.60
C LEU A 138 32.96 -11.41 -7.75
N LEU A 139 34.04 -12.06 -7.32
CA LEU A 139 35.15 -11.47 -6.58
C LEU A 139 35.90 -10.43 -7.42
N GLN A 140 36.20 -10.74 -8.68
CA GLN A 140 36.84 -9.79 -9.59
C GLN A 140 36.00 -8.52 -9.77
N ARG A 141 34.67 -8.65 -9.87
CA ARG A 141 33.77 -7.49 -9.95
C ARG A 141 33.80 -6.66 -8.66
N GLU A 142 33.82 -7.31 -7.50
CA GLU A 142 33.91 -6.63 -6.20
C GLU A 142 35.20 -5.82 -6.06
N GLU A 143 36.34 -6.40 -6.40
CA GLU A 143 37.64 -5.74 -6.36
C GLU A 143 37.67 -4.51 -7.27
N ARG A 144 37.17 -4.67 -8.51
CA ARG A 144 37.09 -3.57 -9.48
C ARG A 144 36.14 -2.45 -9.03
N CYS A 145 35.01 -2.77 -8.40
CA CYS A 145 34.14 -1.76 -7.78
C CYS A 145 34.90 -0.94 -6.74
N LYS A 146 35.63 -1.61 -5.83
CA LYS A 146 36.36 -0.94 -4.75
C LYS A 146 37.46 -0.01 -5.28
N GLN A 147 38.22 -0.47 -6.28
CA GLN A 147 39.23 0.34 -6.95
C GLN A 147 38.62 1.60 -7.58
N LEU A 148 37.57 1.45 -8.38
CA LEU A 148 36.91 2.58 -9.06
C LEU A 148 36.25 3.57 -8.09
N MET A 149 35.75 3.10 -6.94
CA MET A 149 35.23 3.99 -5.90
C MET A 149 36.35 4.77 -5.20
N MET A 150 37.49 4.14 -4.90
CA MET A 150 38.66 4.83 -4.32
C MET A 150 39.24 5.88 -5.26
N GLU A 151 39.25 5.61 -6.58
CA GLU A 151 39.68 6.58 -7.59
C GLU A 151 38.73 7.78 -7.71
N ALA A 152 37.45 7.60 -7.40
CA ALA A 152 36.43 8.65 -7.45
C ALA A 152 36.35 9.51 -6.17
N ASP A 153 36.70 8.95 -5.01
CA ASP A 153 36.59 9.60 -3.68
C ASP A 153 37.68 10.65 -3.38
N GLY A 154 38.35 11.18 -4.42
CA GLY A 154 39.19 12.39 -4.33
C GLY A 154 38.40 13.69 -4.09
N GLY A 155 37.10 13.62 -3.79
CA GLY A 155 36.22 14.76 -3.51
C GLY A 155 35.07 14.39 -2.57
N GLU A 156 35.09 15.04 -1.39
CA GLU A 156 34.06 15.19 -0.35
C GLU A 156 32.98 14.11 -0.18
N SER A 157 33.03 13.44 0.97
CA SER A 157 31.99 12.57 1.48
C SER A 157 30.74 13.36 1.84
N ALA A 158 29.65 13.19 1.08
CA ALA A 158 28.34 13.71 1.44
C ALA A 158 27.82 12.94 2.66
N THR A 159 27.65 13.65 3.78
CA THR A 159 26.94 13.16 4.96
C THR A 159 25.50 12.82 4.58
N VAL A 160 25.15 11.54 4.67
CA VAL A 160 23.76 11.09 4.58
C VAL A 160 23.05 11.55 5.85
N ASP A 161 22.23 12.58 5.70
CA ASP A 161 21.36 13.06 6.77
C ASP A 161 20.43 11.92 7.21
N GLN A 162 20.57 11.50 8.46
CA GLN A 162 19.65 10.56 9.11
C GLN A 162 18.36 11.31 9.41
N SER A 163 17.57 11.55 8.36
CA SER A 163 16.25 12.14 8.47
C SER A 163 15.37 11.22 9.32
N THR A 164 15.01 11.74 10.50
CA THR A 164 14.05 11.19 11.45
C THR A 164 12.83 10.54 10.76
N THR A 165 12.40 9.41 11.31
CA THR A 165 11.30 8.50 10.94
C THR A 165 9.89 9.12 10.86
N ARG A 166 9.75 10.44 10.77
CA ARG A 166 8.44 11.09 10.69
C ARG A 166 7.85 10.93 9.29
N HIS A 167 6.64 10.38 9.21
CA HIS A 167 5.88 10.23 7.96
C HIS A 167 5.38 11.57 7.41
N CYS A 168 5.45 12.64 8.21
CA CYS A 168 5.04 13.99 7.84
C CYS A 168 5.94 15.05 8.51
N ALA A 169 6.07 16.20 7.85
CA ALA A 169 6.58 17.44 8.40
C ALA A 169 5.44 18.47 8.33
N ILE A 170 4.76 18.63 9.46
CA ILE A 170 3.60 19.52 9.64
C ILE A 170 4.08 20.73 10.42
N LYS A 171 3.74 21.94 9.98
CA LYS A 171 3.99 23.13 10.81
C LYS A 171 3.15 23.05 12.08
N SER A 172 3.77 23.31 13.23
CA SER A 172 3.13 23.24 14.56
C SER A 172 1.96 24.21 14.75
N CYS A 173 1.79 25.16 13.84
CA CYS A 173 0.68 26.10 13.83
C CYS A 173 -0.57 25.57 13.11
N LEU A 174 -0.53 24.38 12.54
CA LEU A 174 -1.69 23.75 11.89
C LEU A 174 -2.49 22.96 12.91
N GLU A 175 -3.82 23.09 12.84
CA GLU A 175 -4.78 22.43 13.71
C GLU A 175 -6.03 22.02 12.94
N LEU A 176 -6.81 21.09 13.49
CA LEU A 176 -8.14 20.81 12.96
C LEU A 176 -9.04 22.04 13.17
N CYS A 177 -9.78 22.46 12.14
CA CYS A 177 -10.73 23.55 12.28
C CYS A 177 -11.80 23.23 13.34
N LYS A 178 -12.35 24.27 13.99
CA LYS A 178 -13.33 24.15 15.08
C LYS A 178 -14.62 23.42 14.71
N ASP A 179 -14.99 23.42 13.43
CA ASP A 179 -16.13 22.69 12.89
C ASP A 179 -15.83 21.21 12.61
N GLY A 180 -14.61 20.77 12.92
CA GLY A 180 -14.09 19.42 12.67
C GLY A 180 -13.77 19.16 11.20
N LYS A 181 -13.76 20.18 10.34
CA LYS A 181 -13.60 20.03 8.89
C LYS A 181 -12.42 20.82 8.38
N GLY A 182 -11.39 20.09 7.93
CA GLY A 182 -10.21 20.67 7.33
C GLY A 182 -9.23 21.30 8.30
N ILE A 183 -8.25 21.98 7.74
CA ILE A 183 -7.04 22.42 8.44
C ILE A 183 -7.07 23.93 8.58
N CYS A 184 -6.89 24.43 9.80
CA CYS A 184 -6.81 25.84 10.14
C CYS A 184 -5.41 26.16 10.69
N THR A 185 -5.10 27.44 10.88
CA THR A 185 -3.86 27.86 11.53
C THR A 185 -4.08 28.76 12.74
N ASN A 186 -3.27 28.60 13.77
CA ASN A 186 -3.33 29.41 15.00
C ASN A 186 -2.44 30.67 14.98
N ARG A 187 -1.89 31.04 13.82
CA ARG A 187 -1.16 32.30 13.61
C ARG A 187 -1.20 32.71 12.14
N GLY A 188 -0.79 33.94 11.85
CA GLY A 188 -0.58 34.37 10.46
C GLY A 188 0.52 33.58 9.74
N LEU A 189 0.31 33.30 8.45
CA LEU A 189 1.25 32.64 7.53
C LEU A 189 1.42 33.45 6.24
N ASP A 190 2.66 33.48 5.76
CA ASP A 190 3.08 34.20 4.57
C ASP A 190 3.01 33.35 3.30
N VAL A 191 2.98 34.04 2.15
CA VAL A 191 3.00 33.43 0.81
C VAL A 191 4.28 32.59 0.63
N GLY A 192 4.14 31.43 0.00
CA GLY A 192 5.26 30.53 -0.32
C GLY A 192 5.69 29.61 0.81
N GLU A 193 5.11 29.73 2.02
CA GLU A 193 5.38 28.79 3.10
C GLU A 193 4.91 27.37 2.74
N LYS A 194 5.79 26.38 2.92
CA LYS A 194 5.44 24.95 2.91
C LYS A 194 4.87 24.57 4.27
N VAL A 195 3.56 24.35 4.34
CA VAL A 195 2.85 24.18 5.61
C VAL A 195 2.62 22.71 5.98
N LEU A 196 2.53 21.84 4.98
CA LEU A 196 2.38 20.40 5.13
C LEU A 196 3.23 19.68 4.09
N VAL A 197 4.10 18.77 4.53
CA VAL A 197 4.78 17.78 3.68
C VAL A 197 4.47 16.41 4.23
N GLU A 198 3.86 15.54 3.45
CA GLU A 198 3.32 14.27 3.93
C GLU A 198 3.62 13.14 2.95
N LYS A 199 4.21 12.05 3.46
CA LYS A 199 4.31 10.77 2.75
C LYS A 199 3.03 9.96 3.00
N PRO A 200 2.61 9.08 2.07
CA PRO A 200 1.44 8.24 2.27
C PRO A 200 1.62 7.40 3.53
N TYR A 201 0.59 7.38 4.37
CA TYR A 201 0.55 6.49 5.53
C TYR A 201 0.42 5.03 5.08
N VAL A 202 -0.37 4.81 4.04
CA VAL A 202 -0.56 3.54 3.34
C VAL A 202 -0.54 3.82 1.84
N LEU A 203 0.10 2.96 1.07
CA LEU A 203 0.01 2.95 -0.39
C LEU A 203 -0.24 1.54 -0.89
N VAL A 204 -0.73 1.41 -2.12
CA VAL A 204 -0.80 0.16 -2.88
C VAL A 204 -0.28 0.45 -4.28
N LEU A 205 0.71 -0.32 -4.73
CA LEU A 205 1.28 -0.16 -6.07
C LEU A 205 0.34 -0.71 -7.14
N GLU A 206 0.38 -0.11 -8.33
CA GLU A 206 -0.15 -0.80 -9.51
C GLU A 206 0.72 -2.01 -9.85
N SER A 207 0.07 -3.06 -10.39
CA SER A 207 0.69 -4.36 -10.66
C SER A 207 1.94 -4.25 -11.54
N GLU A 208 1.95 -3.31 -12.49
CA GLU A 208 3.08 -3.11 -13.40
C GLU A 208 4.35 -2.61 -12.68
N PHE A 209 4.20 -1.96 -11.52
CA PHE A 209 5.31 -1.37 -10.76
C PHE A 209 5.74 -2.21 -9.55
N ALA A 210 5.11 -3.36 -9.27
CA ALA A 210 5.42 -4.21 -8.12
C ALA A 210 6.90 -4.68 -8.04
N TYR A 211 7.57 -4.76 -9.18
CA TYR A 211 8.99 -5.15 -9.31
C TYR A 211 9.92 -3.97 -9.59
N GLU A 212 9.40 -2.75 -9.58
CA GLU A 212 10.15 -1.52 -9.82
C GLU A 212 10.19 -0.63 -8.58
N ARG A 213 9.26 -0.84 -7.63
CA ARG A 213 9.07 0.01 -6.45
C ARG A 213 8.88 -0.81 -5.19
N CYS A 214 9.24 -0.22 -4.07
CA CYS A 214 9.01 -0.78 -2.75
C CYS A 214 7.51 -0.80 -2.42
N ASP A 215 6.99 -1.93 -1.96
CA ASP A 215 5.58 -2.10 -1.59
C ASP A 215 5.19 -1.36 -0.29
N TYR A 216 6.18 -0.91 0.49
CA TYR A 216 5.97 -0.12 1.71
C TYR A 216 6.05 1.39 1.45
N CYS A 217 7.20 1.87 0.95
CA CYS A 217 7.45 3.31 0.79
C CYS A 217 7.32 3.81 -0.66
N GLY A 218 7.15 2.92 -1.64
CA GLY A 218 6.96 3.25 -3.05
C GLY A 218 8.21 3.79 -3.78
N GLU A 219 9.34 3.89 -3.08
CA GLU A 219 10.63 4.25 -3.67
C GLU A 219 11.10 3.21 -4.69
N SER A 220 11.67 3.66 -5.80
CA SER A 220 12.18 2.74 -6.83
C SER A 220 13.50 2.09 -6.45
N ASN A 221 14.30 2.76 -5.62
CA ASN A 221 15.63 2.33 -5.18
C ASN A 221 16.54 1.85 -6.33
N ALA A 222 16.46 2.49 -7.50
CA ALA A 222 17.15 2.04 -8.71
C ALA A 222 16.95 0.54 -9.03
N HIS A 223 15.76 -0.01 -8.76
CA HIS A 223 15.42 -1.44 -8.85
C HIS A 223 16.17 -2.36 -7.88
N ASN A 224 16.92 -1.83 -6.92
CA ASN A 224 17.68 -2.62 -5.95
C ASN A 224 16.77 -3.06 -4.81
N LEU A 225 15.79 -3.90 -5.12
CA LEU A 225 14.75 -4.33 -4.20
C LEU A 225 15.05 -5.73 -3.63
N LEU A 226 14.57 -5.97 -2.43
CA LEU A 226 14.58 -7.24 -1.69
C LEU A 226 13.20 -7.88 -1.79
N PRO A 227 13.08 -9.16 -2.16
CA PRO A 227 11.77 -9.80 -2.25
C PRO A 227 11.20 -10.11 -0.86
N CYS A 228 9.88 -10.28 -0.81
CA CYS A 228 9.28 -11.08 0.27
C CYS A 228 9.88 -12.50 0.27
N ARG A 229 10.07 -13.07 1.46
CA ARG A 229 10.63 -14.43 1.63
C ARG A 229 9.61 -15.52 1.26
N ASP A 230 8.32 -15.23 1.39
CA ASP A 230 7.26 -16.24 1.28
C ASP A 230 6.38 -16.10 0.04
N CYS A 231 6.06 -14.89 -0.41
CA CYS A 231 5.24 -14.67 -1.60
C CYS A 231 6.04 -14.21 -2.82
N THR A 232 5.39 -14.24 -3.98
CA THR A 232 6.00 -13.88 -5.27
C THR A 232 5.60 -12.48 -5.76
N ALA A 233 4.89 -11.70 -4.92
CA ALA A 233 4.14 -10.53 -5.37
C ALA A 233 4.76 -9.17 -5.03
N VAL A 234 5.53 -9.06 -3.93
CA VAL A 234 5.97 -7.76 -3.40
C VAL A 234 7.47 -7.73 -3.10
N MET A 235 8.06 -6.54 -3.22
CA MET A 235 9.47 -6.28 -2.94
C MET A 235 9.66 -4.98 -2.15
N TYR A 236 10.82 -4.82 -1.51
CA TYR A 236 11.11 -3.75 -0.56
C TYR A 236 12.48 -3.12 -0.84
N CYS A 237 12.66 -1.82 -0.60
CA CYS A 237 13.97 -1.17 -0.81
C CYS A 237 14.98 -1.48 0.31
N SER A 238 14.50 -1.90 1.48
CA SER A 238 15.33 -2.22 2.64
C SER A 238 14.69 -3.29 3.52
N GLU A 239 15.51 -3.87 4.41
CA GLU A 239 15.03 -4.77 5.46
C GLU A 239 14.03 -4.08 6.39
N GLU A 240 14.29 -2.82 6.74
CA GLU A 240 13.38 -2.00 7.53
C GLU A 240 12.01 -1.84 6.86
N CYS A 241 11.96 -1.51 5.56
CA CYS A 241 10.68 -1.43 4.84
C CYS A 241 9.94 -2.77 4.80
N ARG A 242 10.68 -3.89 4.69
CA ARG A 242 10.09 -5.23 4.73
C ARG A 242 9.49 -5.55 6.10
N GLU A 243 10.22 -5.23 7.17
CA GLU A 243 9.76 -5.42 8.56
C GLU A 243 8.56 -4.53 8.89
N GLN A 244 8.62 -3.25 8.51
CA GLN A 244 7.51 -2.31 8.70
C GLN A 244 6.24 -2.75 7.97
N SER A 245 6.36 -3.22 6.73
CA SER A 245 5.23 -3.77 5.98
C SER A 245 4.66 -5.02 6.67
N LEU A 246 5.52 -5.96 7.09
CA LEU A 246 5.12 -7.18 7.79
C LEU A 246 4.36 -6.86 9.09
N GLN A 247 4.89 -5.96 9.90
CA GLN A 247 4.30 -5.56 11.19
C GLN A 247 2.93 -4.89 11.03
N ARG A 248 2.69 -4.16 9.93
CA ARG A 248 1.47 -3.37 9.75
C ARG A 248 0.35 -4.08 9.00
N TYR A 249 0.66 -4.81 7.92
CA TYR A 249 -0.38 -5.41 7.07
C TYR A 249 0.07 -6.65 6.30
N HIS A 250 1.34 -6.76 5.92
CA HIS A 250 1.79 -7.86 5.08
C HIS A 250 1.76 -9.22 5.80
N GLN A 251 1.77 -9.25 7.15
CA GLN A 251 1.53 -10.49 7.91
C GLN A 251 0.17 -11.13 7.59
N PHE A 252 -0.82 -10.33 7.21
CA PHE A 252 -2.15 -10.81 6.80
C PHE A 252 -2.26 -10.91 5.28
N GLU A 253 -1.66 -9.96 4.56
CA GLU A 253 -1.69 -9.90 3.09
C GLU A 253 -0.98 -11.09 2.44
N CYS A 254 0.12 -11.56 3.03
CA CYS A 254 1.02 -12.52 2.40
C CYS A 254 0.39 -13.90 2.15
N GLU A 255 -0.55 -14.35 2.98
CA GLU A 255 -1.26 -15.64 2.78
C GLU A 255 -2.15 -15.57 1.53
N ILE A 256 -2.81 -14.43 1.34
CA ILE A 256 -3.90 -14.23 0.37
C ILE A 256 -3.52 -13.31 -0.78
N VAL A 257 -2.23 -13.00 -0.96
CA VAL A 257 -1.80 -11.94 -1.89
C VAL A 257 -2.24 -12.19 -3.33
N ASP A 258 -2.27 -13.45 -3.76
CA ASP A 258 -2.73 -13.83 -5.09
C ASP A 258 -4.25 -13.67 -5.22
N ASP A 259 -5.02 -13.99 -4.17
CA ASP A 259 -6.46 -13.71 -4.11
C ASP A 259 -6.72 -12.20 -4.20
N LEU A 260 -5.92 -11.36 -3.53
CA LEU A 260 -6.07 -9.90 -3.59
C LEU A 260 -5.72 -9.32 -4.97
N GLN A 261 -4.70 -9.85 -5.63
CA GLN A 261 -4.35 -9.47 -7.01
C GLN A 261 -5.48 -9.79 -7.99
N LEU A 262 -6.16 -10.93 -7.80
CA LEU A 262 -7.33 -11.31 -8.60
C LEU A 262 -8.56 -10.47 -8.22
N LEU A 263 -8.78 -10.27 -6.92
CA LEU A 263 -9.92 -9.52 -6.38
C LEU A 263 -9.94 -8.08 -6.87
N PHE A 264 -8.78 -7.43 -6.88
CA PHE A 264 -8.63 -6.05 -7.31
C PHE A 264 -8.02 -5.92 -8.70
N ARG A 265 -8.04 -6.97 -9.53
CA ARG A 265 -7.71 -6.82 -10.95
C ARG A 265 -8.63 -5.79 -11.59
N GLY A 266 -8.10 -4.99 -12.51
CA GLY A 266 -8.86 -4.00 -13.26
C GLY A 266 -8.22 -2.60 -13.23
N PRO A 267 -9.02 -1.53 -13.44
CA PRO A 267 -8.54 -0.16 -13.44
C PRO A 267 -8.10 0.24 -12.03
N LYS A 268 -7.26 1.27 -11.97
CA LYS A 268 -6.68 1.84 -10.75
C LYS A 268 -7.67 2.05 -9.59
N VAL A 269 -8.92 2.40 -9.90
CA VAL A 269 -10.04 2.55 -8.95
C VAL A 269 -10.24 1.34 -8.04
N THR A 270 -9.93 0.12 -8.51
CA THR A 270 -10.03 -1.09 -7.69
C THR A 270 -8.97 -1.14 -6.59
N ARG A 271 -7.84 -0.43 -6.71
CA ARG A 271 -6.79 -0.35 -5.67
C ARG A 271 -7.24 0.38 -4.43
N MET A 272 -8.24 1.26 -4.55
CA MET A 272 -8.81 1.94 -3.39
C MET A 272 -9.31 0.93 -2.35
N PHE A 273 -9.94 -0.18 -2.77
CA PHE A 273 -10.35 -1.24 -1.85
C PHE A 273 -9.16 -1.93 -1.16
N HIS A 274 -8.02 -2.05 -1.84
CA HIS A 274 -6.81 -2.61 -1.22
C HIS A 274 -6.19 -1.64 -0.21
N VAL A 275 -6.21 -0.34 -0.47
CA VAL A 275 -5.85 0.69 0.53
C VAL A 275 -6.76 0.57 1.76
N ILE A 276 -8.07 0.40 1.55
CA ILE A 276 -9.02 0.16 2.64
C ILE A 276 -8.67 -1.11 3.44
N LEU A 277 -8.28 -2.21 2.80
CA LEU A 277 -7.84 -3.42 3.53
C LEU A 277 -6.59 -3.16 4.39
N ARG A 278 -5.60 -2.44 3.86
CA ARG A 278 -4.40 -2.08 4.64
C ARG A 278 -4.77 -1.22 5.85
N LEU A 279 -5.67 -0.26 5.71
CA LEU A 279 -6.21 0.52 6.84
C LEU A 279 -7.00 -0.35 7.81
N PHE A 280 -7.83 -1.26 7.31
CA PHE A 280 -8.60 -2.19 8.11
C PHE A 280 -7.69 -3.11 8.96
N TRP A 281 -6.58 -3.60 8.42
CA TRP A 281 -5.65 -4.42 9.18
C TRP A 281 -4.97 -3.68 10.33
N HIS A 282 -4.84 -2.35 10.27
CA HIS A 282 -4.45 -1.56 11.44
C HIS A 282 -5.49 -1.68 12.57
N ALA A 283 -6.79 -1.62 12.27
CA ALA A 283 -7.83 -1.86 13.28
C ALA A 283 -7.80 -3.29 13.81
N VAL A 284 -7.54 -4.27 12.95
CA VAL A 284 -7.37 -5.68 13.36
C VAL A 284 -6.20 -5.82 14.34
N LEU A 285 -5.07 -5.15 14.11
CA LEU A 285 -3.93 -5.19 15.03
C LEU A 285 -4.29 -4.65 16.41
N LEU A 286 -4.92 -3.46 16.48
CA LEU A 286 -5.38 -2.87 17.74
C LEU A 286 -6.38 -3.79 18.46
N PHE A 287 -7.31 -4.40 17.73
CA PHE A 287 -8.28 -5.36 18.28
C PHE A 287 -7.61 -6.64 18.81
N LEU A 288 -6.57 -7.12 18.13
CA LEU A 288 -5.84 -8.32 18.56
C LEU A 288 -5.02 -8.06 19.81
N GLU A 289 -4.41 -6.87 19.90
CA GLU A 289 -3.61 -6.40 21.04
C GLU A 289 -4.47 -6.21 22.31
N ASP A 290 -5.58 -5.48 22.21
CA ASP A 290 -6.46 -5.16 23.33
C ASP A 290 -7.94 -5.18 22.88
N THR A 291 -8.56 -6.37 22.91
CA THR A 291 -9.93 -6.58 22.44
C THR A 291 -10.93 -5.64 23.14
N ASP A 292 -10.94 -5.62 24.47
CA ASP A 292 -11.95 -4.91 25.24
C ASP A 292 -11.73 -3.39 25.17
N GLY A 293 -10.48 -2.95 25.25
CA GLY A 293 -10.16 -1.53 25.11
C GLY A 293 -10.40 -1.04 23.69
N PHE A 294 -10.13 -1.83 22.65
CA PHE A 294 -10.48 -1.48 21.28
C PHE A 294 -11.99 -1.29 21.12
N LEU A 295 -12.80 -2.25 21.58
CA LEU A 295 -14.27 -2.16 21.52
C LEU A 295 -14.77 -0.91 22.24
N LYS A 296 -14.25 -0.63 23.44
CA LYS A 296 -14.57 0.59 24.18
C LYS A 296 -14.25 1.85 23.37
N ARG A 297 -13.08 1.91 22.72
CA ARG A 297 -12.62 3.07 21.90
C ARG A 297 -13.51 3.32 20.68
N ILE A 298 -14.02 2.26 20.03
CA ILE A 298 -14.81 2.41 18.79
C ILE A 298 -16.32 2.54 19.01
N GLU A 299 -16.84 2.21 20.20
CA GLU A 299 -18.28 2.22 20.48
C GLU A 299 -18.71 3.31 21.48
N THR A 300 -17.84 3.71 22.41
CA THR A 300 -18.22 4.63 23.48
C THR A 300 -18.15 6.08 22.99
N PRO A 301 -19.24 6.88 23.03
CA PRO A 301 -19.24 8.25 22.52
C PRO A 301 -18.15 9.15 23.11
N SER A 302 -17.89 9.04 24.42
CA SER A 302 -16.84 9.82 25.10
C SER A 302 -15.42 9.39 24.74
N GLU A 303 -15.22 8.14 24.32
CA GLU A 303 -13.92 7.68 23.81
C GLU A 303 -13.72 8.09 22.35
N LEU A 304 -14.76 7.99 21.51
CA LEU A 304 -14.71 8.39 20.10
C LEU A 304 -14.28 9.85 19.93
N GLU A 305 -14.71 10.73 20.85
CA GLU A 305 -14.36 12.15 20.80
C GLU A 305 -12.84 12.38 20.90
N LYS A 306 -12.12 11.52 21.62
CA LYS A 306 -10.66 11.62 21.77
C LYS A 306 -9.89 11.36 20.47
N TYR A 307 -10.52 10.73 19.49
CA TYR A 307 -9.91 10.37 18.21
C TYR A 307 -10.35 11.28 17.05
N ARG A 308 -11.15 12.31 17.30
CA ARG A 308 -11.59 13.22 16.23
C ARG A 308 -10.49 14.08 15.64
N ASP A 309 -9.48 14.44 16.43
CA ASP A 309 -8.38 15.30 15.97
C ASP A 309 -7.12 14.49 15.63
N PRO A 310 -6.79 14.28 14.34
CA PRO A 310 -5.65 13.47 13.95
C PRO A 310 -4.30 14.13 14.24
N PHE A 311 -4.25 15.44 14.51
CA PHE A 311 -3.01 16.14 14.89
C PHE A 311 -2.54 15.77 16.30
N THR A 312 -3.44 15.23 17.12
CA THR A 312 -3.15 14.81 18.51
C THR A 312 -2.82 13.33 18.64
N LEU A 313 -2.87 12.58 17.53
CA LEU A 313 -2.76 11.12 17.51
C LEU A 313 -1.40 10.64 17.05
N GLU A 314 -0.99 9.51 17.63
CA GLU A 314 0.08 8.70 17.08
C GLU A 314 -0.39 7.97 15.82
N PRO A 315 0.49 7.64 14.87
CA PRO A 315 0.10 7.01 13.61
C PRO A 315 -0.69 5.71 13.76
N SER A 316 -0.43 4.93 14.82
CA SER A 316 -1.17 3.70 15.15
C SER A 316 -2.67 3.93 15.35
N ASP A 317 -3.06 5.13 15.81
CA ASP A 317 -4.44 5.47 16.15
C ASP A 317 -5.22 6.14 15.00
N TYR A 318 -4.59 6.37 13.84
CA TYR A 318 -5.29 6.96 12.69
C TYR A 318 -6.52 6.16 12.26
N VAL A 319 -6.54 4.83 12.43
CA VAL A 319 -7.73 4.04 12.13
C VAL A 319 -8.88 4.30 13.11
N LEU A 320 -8.59 4.68 14.36
CA LEU A 320 -9.60 5.11 15.34
C LEU A 320 -10.16 6.48 14.97
N HIS A 321 -9.32 7.38 14.44
CA HIS A 321 -9.78 8.63 13.85
C HIS A 321 -10.75 8.38 12.70
N LEU A 322 -10.38 7.52 11.75
CA LEU A 322 -11.25 7.14 10.65
C LEU A 322 -12.57 6.53 11.14
N ASN A 323 -12.53 5.70 12.19
CA ASN A 323 -13.75 5.17 12.80
C ASN A 323 -14.65 6.27 13.39
N ALA A 324 -14.07 7.31 14.00
CA ALA A 324 -14.80 8.43 14.60
C ALA A 324 -15.35 9.44 13.58
N THR A 325 -14.71 9.58 12.41
CA THR A 325 -15.05 10.62 11.42
C THR A 325 -15.72 10.10 10.16
N CYS A 326 -15.49 8.85 9.75
CA CYS A 326 -16.20 8.23 8.64
C CYS A 326 -17.64 7.90 9.05
N VAL A 327 -18.57 8.80 8.74
CA VAL A 327 -20.00 8.61 9.00
C VAL A 327 -20.69 7.89 7.84
N GLU A 328 -21.87 7.32 8.09
CA GLU A 328 -22.69 6.73 7.03
C GLU A 328 -23.15 7.85 6.09
N THR A 329 -22.76 7.75 4.81
CA THR A 329 -22.94 8.81 3.82
C THR A 329 -24.30 8.79 3.13
N TRP A 330 -25.09 7.71 3.31
CA TRP A 330 -26.29 7.47 2.52
C TRP A 330 -27.57 7.84 3.25
N LYS A 331 -28.36 8.72 2.63
CA LYS A 331 -29.72 9.03 3.08
C LYS A 331 -30.67 7.90 2.67
N PRO A 332 -31.64 7.50 3.51
CA PRO A 332 -32.48 6.32 3.29
C PRO A 332 -33.29 6.30 1.98
N ASN A 333 -33.66 7.46 1.44
CA ASN A 333 -34.71 7.59 0.42
C ASN A 333 -34.23 7.94 -1.00
N GLU A 334 -32.92 7.91 -1.28
CA GLU A 334 -32.40 8.15 -2.63
C GLU A 334 -32.16 6.82 -3.35
N GLU A 335 -32.86 6.57 -4.46
CA GLU A 335 -32.76 5.32 -5.23
C GLU A 335 -31.32 5.07 -5.74
N GLN A 336 -30.60 6.13 -6.11
CA GLN A 336 -29.16 6.07 -6.44
C GLN A 336 -28.29 5.70 -5.23
N ALA A 337 -28.70 6.04 -4.01
CA ALA A 337 -28.00 5.65 -2.79
C ALA A 337 -28.18 4.16 -2.46
N GLN A 338 -29.28 3.52 -2.90
CA GLN A 338 -29.57 2.11 -2.63
C GLN A 338 -28.72 1.12 -3.45
N THR A 339 -28.34 1.49 -4.67
CA THR A 339 -27.38 0.72 -5.47
C THR A 339 -25.99 0.78 -4.87
N GLY A 340 -25.49 1.99 -4.56
CA GLY A 340 -24.20 2.20 -3.91
C GLY A 340 -24.15 1.45 -2.57
N LYS A 341 -25.11 1.75 -1.69
CA LYS A 341 -25.87 0.79 -0.89
C LYS A 341 -25.36 -0.64 -0.79
N CYS A 342 -25.99 -1.42 -1.64
CA CYS A 342 -25.82 -2.83 -1.85
C CYS A 342 -24.39 -3.18 -2.29
N VAL A 343 -23.80 -2.42 -3.23
CA VAL A 343 -22.44 -2.70 -3.72
C VAL A 343 -21.42 -2.65 -2.58
N ALA A 344 -21.45 -1.65 -1.70
CA ALA A 344 -20.52 -1.60 -0.57
C ALA A 344 -20.77 -2.71 0.46
N GLN A 345 -22.02 -3.09 0.72
CA GLN A 345 -22.32 -4.20 1.63
C GLN A 345 -21.76 -5.51 1.10
N VAL A 346 -21.96 -5.77 -0.20
CA VAL A 346 -21.43 -6.95 -0.87
C VAL A 346 -19.89 -6.94 -0.88
N MET A 347 -19.28 -5.81 -1.22
CA MET A 347 -17.82 -5.67 -1.22
C MET A 347 -17.24 -5.86 0.17
N ALA A 348 -17.84 -5.28 1.21
CA ALA A 348 -17.42 -5.46 2.60
C ALA A 348 -17.46 -6.93 3.01
N VAL A 349 -18.57 -7.63 2.72
CA VAL A 349 -18.70 -9.06 3.02
C VAL A 349 -17.68 -9.89 2.25
N LEU A 350 -17.53 -9.68 0.94
CA LEU A 350 -16.56 -10.40 0.11
C LEU A 350 -15.13 -10.22 0.63
N MET A 351 -14.75 -8.96 0.89
CA MET A 351 -13.43 -8.62 1.42
C MET A 351 -13.21 -9.19 2.82
N TYR A 352 -14.20 -9.15 3.70
CA TYR A 352 -14.11 -9.69 5.05
C TYR A 352 -13.95 -11.22 5.05
N VAL A 353 -14.75 -11.92 4.23
CA VAL A 353 -14.63 -13.38 4.09
C VAL A 353 -13.22 -13.75 3.65
N LEU A 354 -12.68 -13.11 2.62
CA LEU A 354 -11.33 -13.40 2.13
C LEU A 354 -10.23 -12.98 3.11
N ALA A 355 -10.29 -11.75 3.61
CA ALA A 355 -9.23 -11.14 4.41
C ALA A 355 -9.19 -11.61 5.86
N VAL A 356 -10.31 -12.10 6.39
CA VAL A 356 -10.47 -12.43 7.82
C VAL A 356 -10.86 -13.88 8.03
N GLU A 357 -11.93 -14.36 7.40
CA GLU A 357 -12.49 -15.68 7.71
C GLU A 357 -11.71 -16.81 7.03
N GLU A 358 -11.41 -16.66 5.75
CA GLU A 358 -10.62 -17.60 4.96
C GLU A 358 -9.13 -17.43 5.19
N ASN A 359 -8.67 -16.27 5.66
CA ASN A 359 -7.26 -16.03 5.99
C ASN A 359 -6.87 -16.77 7.27
N THR A 360 -6.24 -17.94 7.14
CA THR A 360 -5.97 -18.83 8.28
C THR A 360 -5.03 -18.22 9.32
N SER A 361 -4.08 -17.39 8.85
CA SER A 361 -3.16 -16.65 9.71
C SER A 361 -3.86 -15.63 10.61
N LEU A 362 -5.06 -15.17 10.24
CA LEU A 362 -5.86 -14.21 11.00
C LEU A 362 -7.04 -14.87 11.72
N SER A 363 -7.79 -15.74 11.05
CA SER A 363 -9.01 -16.35 11.60
C SER A 363 -8.75 -17.09 12.91
N SER A 364 -7.63 -17.82 12.99
CA SER A 364 -7.16 -18.51 14.20
C SER A 364 -6.88 -17.55 15.36
N ARG A 365 -6.32 -16.37 15.09
CA ARG A 365 -6.03 -15.33 16.11
C ARG A 365 -7.29 -14.62 16.63
N LEU A 366 -8.39 -14.70 15.88
CA LEU A 366 -9.68 -14.14 16.23
C LEU A 366 -10.62 -15.17 16.89
N GLU A 367 -10.19 -16.42 17.02
CA GLU A 367 -10.98 -17.45 17.69
C GLU A 367 -11.18 -17.08 19.17
N GLY A 368 -12.40 -17.26 19.67
CA GLY A 368 -12.77 -16.91 21.04
C GLY A 368 -12.85 -15.41 21.37
N LYS A 369 -12.35 -14.49 20.52
CA LYS A 369 -12.44 -13.04 20.77
C LYS A 369 -13.86 -12.52 20.56
N ALA A 370 -14.45 -11.98 21.64
CA ALA A 370 -15.75 -11.32 21.60
C ALA A 370 -15.71 -10.05 20.72
N GLY A 371 -16.85 -9.67 20.14
CA GLY A 371 -16.96 -8.43 19.39
C GLY A 371 -16.33 -8.42 17.99
N LYS A 372 -15.74 -9.52 17.50
CA LYS A 372 -15.13 -9.58 16.15
C LYS A 372 -16.04 -9.15 15.00
N LYS A 373 -17.38 -9.26 15.15
CA LYS A 373 -18.37 -8.75 14.19
C LYS A 373 -18.23 -7.24 13.90
N LYS A 374 -17.69 -6.48 14.87
CA LYS A 374 -17.45 -5.04 14.74
C LYS A 374 -16.35 -4.71 13.74
N LEU A 375 -15.47 -5.66 13.44
CA LEU A 375 -14.47 -5.52 12.39
C LEU A 375 -15.14 -5.42 11.01
N LEU A 376 -16.20 -6.21 10.75
CA LEU A 376 -16.98 -6.11 9.52
C LEU A 376 -17.69 -4.75 9.40
N ASP A 377 -18.29 -4.26 10.50
CA ASP A 377 -18.92 -2.94 10.55
C ASP A 377 -17.90 -1.81 10.23
N LEU A 378 -16.70 -1.91 10.79
CA LEU A 378 -15.62 -0.95 10.54
C LEU A 378 -15.13 -1.02 9.09
N LEU A 379 -14.91 -2.22 8.54
CA LEU A 379 -14.52 -2.39 7.14
C LEU A 379 -15.56 -1.78 6.19
N TYR A 380 -16.85 -2.03 6.44
CA TYR A 380 -17.93 -1.45 5.66
C TYR A 380 -17.92 0.08 5.71
N ARG A 381 -17.76 0.66 6.90
CA ARG A 381 -17.65 2.12 7.09
C ARG A 381 -16.50 2.73 6.30
N LEU A 382 -15.33 2.09 6.29
CA LEU A 382 -14.18 2.52 5.50
C LEU A 382 -14.47 2.43 3.98
N ILE A 383 -15.13 1.36 3.52
CA ILE A 383 -15.51 1.20 2.11
C ILE A 383 -16.49 2.30 1.66
N GLN A 384 -17.47 2.65 2.49
CA GLN A 384 -18.41 3.73 2.17
C GLN A 384 -17.74 5.09 1.98
N ASN A 385 -16.61 5.30 2.65
CA ASN A 385 -15.84 6.54 2.62
C ASN A 385 -14.59 6.45 1.72
N MET A 386 -14.44 5.38 0.92
CA MET A 386 -13.20 5.12 0.17
C MET A 386 -12.78 6.28 -0.75
N GLY A 387 -13.74 7.04 -1.30
CA GLY A 387 -13.46 8.17 -2.20
C GLY A 387 -12.78 9.36 -1.52
N SER A 388 -12.93 9.53 -0.20
CA SER A 388 -12.17 10.54 0.56
C SER A 388 -10.89 9.98 1.17
N LEU A 389 -10.79 8.66 1.32
CA LEU A 389 -9.65 7.97 1.94
C LEU A 389 -8.56 7.56 0.93
N ALA A 390 -8.89 7.45 -0.36
CA ALA A 390 -7.94 6.99 -1.35
C ALA A 390 -7.68 8.07 -2.40
N ASN A 391 -6.39 8.40 -2.57
CA ASN A 391 -5.90 9.29 -3.60
C ASN A 391 -5.28 8.49 -4.74
N GLU A 392 -5.77 8.70 -5.95
CA GLU A 392 -5.36 7.99 -7.16
C GLU A 392 -4.49 8.84 -8.10
N ASP A 393 -4.10 10.05 -7.69
CA ASP A 393 -3.37 10.98 -8.56
C ASP A 393 -1.92 10.52 -8.81
N VAL A 394 -1.38 9.66 -7.93
CA VAL A 394 0.00 9.17 -8.04
C VAL A 394 0.10 8.09 -9.11
N LYS A 395 0.62 8.38 -10.31
CA LYS A 395 0.71 7.45 -11.46
C LYS A 395 0.82 5.95 -11.14
N TYR A 396 1.74 5.55 -10.28
CA TYR A 396 2.10 4.15 -10.00
C TYR A 396 1.51 3.57 -8.69
N ALA A 397 0.70 4.34 -7.95
CA ALA A 397 0.13 3.89 -6.69
C ALA A 397 -1.22 4.56 -6.37
N THR A 398 -1.98 3.93 -5.48
CA THR A 398 -3.11 4.55 -4.78
C THR A 398 -2.73 4.70 -3.32
N CYS A 399 -2.97 5.87 -2.75
CA CYS A 399 -2.38 6.30 -1.47
C CYS A 399 -3.44 6.81 -0.49
N PHE A 400 -3.17 6.70 0.81
CA PHE A 400 -3.89 7.42 1.85
C PHE A 400 -2.95 8.41 2.56
N PHE A 401 -3.40 9.66 2.64
CA PHE A 401 -2.71 10.77 3.29
C PHE A 401 -3.60 11.29 4.45
N PRO A 402 -3.34 10.89 5.71
CA PRO A 402 -4.14 11.27 6.87
C PRO A 402 -4.45 12.77 6.98
N PHE A 403 -3.49 13.64 6.65
CA PHE A 403 -3.65 15.09 6.80
C PHE A 403 -4.08 15.76 5.50
N ALA A 404 -3.45 15.43 4.38
CA ALA A 404 -3.81 16.05 3.11
C ALA A 404 -5.24 15.70 2.65
N SER A 405 -5.81 14.57 3.11
CA SER A 405 -7.23 14.24 2.89
C SER A 405 -8.21 15.16 3.62
N LEU A 406 -7.76 15.92 4.64
CA LEU A 406 -8.60 16.89 5.35
C LEU A 406 -8.74 18.21 4.58
N LEU A 407 -7.82 18.52 3.66
CA LEU A 407 -7.83 19.77 2.91
C LEU A 407 -9.16 19.95 2.18
N GLN A 408 -9.79 21.11 2.40
CA GLN A 408 -11.05 21.44 1.74
C GLN A 408 -10.81 22.14 0.42
N SER A 409 -11.70 21.91 -0.54
CA SER A 409 -11.64 22.54 -1.85
C SER A 409 -12.34 23.90 -1.84
N SER A 410 -11.75 24.89 -2.52
CA SER A 410 -12.31 26.24 -2.70
C SER A 410 -12.19 26.68 -4.16
N ASP A 411 -13.15 27.49 -4.62
CA ASP A 411 -13.08 28.14 -5.94
C ASP A 411 -12.08 29.33 -5.94
N SER A 412 -11.64 29.76 -4.76
CA SER A 412 -10.58 30.76 -4.56
C SER A 412 -9.60 30.25 -3.49
N PRO A 413 -8.77 29.24 -3.82
CA PRO A 413 -7.92 28.57 -2.86
C PRO A 413 -6.75 29.46 -2.42
N ASN A 414 -6.41 29.39 -1.13
CA ASN A 414 -5.24 30.10 -0.58
C ASN A 414 -3.97 29.23 -0.56
N ALA A 415 -4.06 27.96 -0.94
CA ALA A 415 -2.94 27.04 -1.04
C ALA A 415 -2.98 26.17 -2.31
N GLU A 416 -1.85 25.56 -2.61
CA GLU A 416 -1.69 24.57 -3.67
C GLU A 416 -1.12 23.28 -3.10
N GLN A 417 -1.73 22.16 -3.47
CA GLN A 417 -1.23 20.83 -3.17
C GLN A 417 -0.50 20.28 -4.39
N LEU A 418 0.78 19.99 -4.23
CA LEU A 418 1.62 19.33 -5.21
C LEU A 418 1.89 17.91 -4.78
N LEU A 419 1.81 16.95 -5.71
CA LEU A 419 2.25 15.57 -5.49
C LEU A 419 3.58 15.35 -6.21
N GLN A 420 4.66 15.26 -5.44
CA GLN A 420 6.02 15.05 -5.97
C GLN A 420 6.68 13.89 -5.24
N ASN A 421 7.17 12.88 -5.96
CA ASN A 421 7.90 11.74 -5.38
C ASN A 421 7.19 11.09 -4.18
N LEU A 422 5.91 10.74 -4.33
CA LEU A 422 5.05 10.21 -3.25
C LEU A 422 4.89 11.14 -2.03
N GLN A 423 5.14 12.43 -2.19
CA GLN A 423 4.91 13.41 -1.13
C GLN A 423 3.83 14.38 -1.55
N SER A 424 2.82 14.53 -0.69
CA SER A 424 1.88 15.64 -0.75
C SER A 424 2.52 16.86 -0.09
N VAL A 425 2.73 17.92 -0.86
CA VAL A 425 3.32 19.18 -0.42
C VAL A 425 2.30 20.28 -0.58
N VAL A 426 1.94 20.95 0.52
CA VAL A 426 1.02 22.08 0.53
C VAL A 426 1.81 23.38 0.68
N VAL A 427 1.64 24.27 -0.29
CA VAL A 427 2.31 25.58 -0.34
C VAL A 427 1.27 26.69 -0.38
N LEU A 428 1.45 27.74 0.42
CA LEU A 428 0.53 28.88 0.42
C LEU A 428 0.73 29.76 -0.82
N LYS A 429 -0.39 30.11 -1.46
CA LYS A 429 -0.46 31.03 -2.62
C LYS A 429 -0.78 32.48 -2.19
N CYS A 430 -1.41 32.64 -1.03
CA CYS A 430 -1.82 33.93 -0.45
C CYS A 430 -1.48 33.94 1.05
N PRO A 431 -1.38 35.12 1.70
CA PRO A 431 -1.31 35.18 3.15
C PRO A 431 -2.55 34.54 3.78
N VAL A 432 -2.37 33.84 4.89
CA VAL A 432 -3.45 33.19 5.65
C VAL A 432 -3.46 33.76 7.07
N ALA A 433 -4.60 34.29 7.50
CA ALA A 433 -4.75 34.85 8.83
C ALA A 433 -4.94 33.76 9.91
N GLU A 434 -4.70 34.12 11.17
CA GLU A 434 -5.06 33.26 12.30
C GLU A 434 -6.54 32.88 12.27
N GLY A 435 -6.83 31.60 12.54
CA GLY A 435 -8.16 30.99 12.49
C GLY A 435 -8.68 30.71 11.07
N GLN A 436 -7.97 31.13 10.02
CA GLN A 436 -8.40 30.90 8.65
C GLN A 436 -8.05 29.47 8.19
N GLN A 437 -8.95 28.89 7.40
CA GLN A 437 -8.80 27.56 6.83
C GLN A 437 -7.84 27.56 5.63
N ILE A 438 -7.05 26.50 5.51
CA ILE A 438 -6.21 26.19 4.35
C ILE A 438 -7.05 25.41 3.34
N THR A 439 -7.15 25.96 2.13
CA THR A 439 -7.98 25.42 1.05
C THR A 439 -7.19 25.26 -0.23
N VAL A 440 -7.52 24.21 -1.00
CA VAL A 440 -6.88 23.87 -2.27
C VAL A 440 -7.88 23.93 -3.41
N ALA A 441 -7.42 23.93 -4.66
CA ALA A 441 -8.33 23.88 -5.80
C ALA A 441 -9.11 22.56 -5.82
N LYS A 442 -10.36 22.59 -6.33
CA LYS A 442 -11.08 21.36 -6.68
C LYS A 442 -10.26 20.59 -7.73
N LYS A 443 -9.99 19.32 -7.45
CA LYS A 443 -9.32 18.40 -8.37
C LYS A 443 -10.29 17.85 -9.41
#